data_AF-A0A1I2WLX2-F1
#
_entry.id   AF-A0A1I2WLX2-F1
#
_cell.length_a   1.000
_cell.length_b   1.000
_cell.length_c   1.000
_cell.angle_alpha   90.00
_cell.angle_beta   90.00
_cell.angle_gamma   90.00
#
_symmetry.space_group_name_H-M   'P 1'
#
loop_
_entity.id
_entity.type
_entity.pdbx_description
1 polymer ?
#
loop_
_entity_poly.entity_id
_entity_poly.type
_entity_poly.pdbx_seq_one_letter_code
_entity_poly.pdbx_strand_id
1 'polypeptide(L)'
;MINKQLCYCCLLLLCALLSCKSEPDEGQPTPEPTEPDTPAVPTAAENRALLDEVQESTFRYFWDFAHPASGMARERSSSGDLVTTGGTGFGVQAILVGVHRGWITREQAVTRLNKLTDFLARADRFHGAWPHWLDGNTGATIPFSPKDNGGDLVETSFLINGLLTARAYFDGGGAEAELRQKITQLWETVEWDWYASRGDGKLYWHWSPNYGWEMNLPIRGWNESLITYVLAAASPTHPISPEVYQNTWVNANFGAAQNYGGYTLKMGPAYGGPLFFAHYSFLSLDPRQLEDNYTNYWQHNLNHTMVNRSYSLSSAPKNYGYTESFWGLTASDDPDGYAAHSPANDNGTVAPTAALGSFPYTPYYSMQVLRNMYNGLRSRMVGQYGLRDAHNKARNWTATDHLAIDQGPIVVMLENYRSGLLWSLFTKLPEVQTGLSKLGFRQPTYETGFPLVTPDIRTNQVDLLRHPDKDNYLMDVATKESGSYTLKLLKEDGTEVKTIWNNESKGPGLEQVALGQELAPGKYKLVLQAGATSWELMLSLH
;
A
#
# COMPACT_ATOMS: atom_id res chain seq x y z
N MET A 1 -49.03 0.76 -43.59
CA MET A 1 -48.06 1.22 -44.60
C MET A 1 -46.71 0.61 -44.22
N ILE A 2 -46.36 -0.66 -44.50
CA ILE A 2 -46.16 -1.42 -45.76
C ILE A 2 -45.21 -0.72 -46.75
N ASN A 3 -43.91 -1.07 -46.71
CA ASN A 3 -43.15 -1.84 -47.73
C ASN A 3 -41.68 -1.96 -47.26
N LYS A 4 -41.06 -3.15 -47.06
CA LYS A 4 -40.59 -4.18 -48.05
C LYS A 4 -39.58 -3.58 -49.05
N GLN A 5 -38.37 -4.09 -49.34
CA GLN A 5 -37.80 -5.44 -49.52
C GLN A 5 -36.23 -5.31 -49.46
N LEU A 6 -35.43 -6.24 -48.91
CA LEU A 6 -35.01 -7.58 -49.38
C LEU A 6 -34.12 -7.58 -50.65
N CYS A 7 -32.85 -8.02 -50.56
CA CYS A 7 -32.36 -9.26 -51.22
C CYS A 7 -30.84 -9.53 -51.05
N TYR A 8 -30.56 -10.82 -50.87
CA TYR A 8 -29.29 -11.54 -50.85
C TYR A 8 -28.69 -11.71 -52.26
N CYS A 9 -27.38 -11.99 -52.40
CA CYS A 9 -26.84 -13.31 -52.80
C CYS A 9 -25.37 -13.30 -53.22
N CYS A 10 -24.80 -14.50 -53.09
CA CYS A 10 -23.41 -14.93 -53.20
C CYS A 10 -22.92 -15.25 -54.63
N LEU A 11 -21.57 -15.29 -54.74
CA LEU A 11 -20.69 -16.26 -55.45
C LEU A 11 -20.58 -16.33 -57.00
N LEU A 12 -19.30 -16.41 -57.42
CA LEU A 12 -18.66 -17.26 -58.46
C LEU A 12 -18.12 -16.65 -59.78
N LEU A 13 -16.76 -16.61 -59.83
CA LEU A 13 -15.80 -17.12 -60.83
C LEU A 13 -16.05 -16.93 -62.34
N LEU A 14 -15.05 -16.38 -63.05
CA LEU A 14 -14.28 -17.15 -64.06
C LEU A 14 -12.96 -16.47 -64.48
N CYS A 15 -11.97 -17.32 -64.77
CA CYS A 15 -10.57 -17.05 -65.08
C CYS A 15 -10.31 -16.42 -66.45
N ALA A 16 -9.20 -15.68 -66.57
CA ALA A 16 -8.46 -15.54 -67.83
C ALA A 16 -6.97 -15.75 -67.56
N LEU A 17 -6.44 -16.81 -68.19
CA LEU A 17 -5.04 -17.21 -68.21
C LEU A 17 -4.24 -16.27 -69.12
N LEU A 18 -3.14 -15.71 -68.61
CA LEU A 18 -2.03 -15.26 -69.44
C LEU A 18 -0.74 -15.88 -68.92
N SER A 19 -0.23 -16.79 -69.75
CA SER A 19 1.05 -17.49 -69.63
C SER A 19 2.18 -16.55 -70.05
N CYS A 20 3.17 -16.37 -69.19
CA CYS A 20 4.51 -15.91 -69.56
C CYS A 20 5.52 -16.74 -68.76
N LYS A 21 6.39 -17.45 -69.49
CA LYS A 21 7.57 -18.16 -68.97
C LYS A 21 8.74 -17.19 -68.87
N SER A 22 9.49 -17.23 -67.78
CA SER A 22 10.94 -16.96 -67.77
C SER A 22 11.61 -17.46 -66.48
N GLU A 23 12.45 -18.49 -66.66
CA GLU A 23 13.70 -18.89 -65.98
C GLU A 23 13.82 -19.11 -64.45
N PRO A 24 14.69 -20.06 -64.01
CA PRO A 24 14.84 -20.44 -62.61
C PRO A 24 15.85 -19.50 -61.91
N ASP A 25 15.41 -18.85 -60.84
CA ASP A 25 16.29 -18.03 -60.00
C ASP A 25 16.97 -18.90 -58.93
N GLU A 26 18.29 -18.84 -58.89
CA GLU A 26 19.15 -19.56 -57.96
C GLU A 26 19.01 -18.96 -56.55
N GLY A 27 18.60 -19.81 -55.60
CA GLY A 27 18.87 -19.73 -54.16
C GLY A 27 19.04 -18.35 -53.52
N GLN A 28 17.93 -17.75 -53.08
CA GLN A 28 17.95 -16.90 -51.88
C GLN A 28 17.65 -17.78 -50.66
N PRO A 29 18.44 -17.72 -49.57
CA PRO A 29 18.05 -18.35 -48.32
C PRO A 29 16.76 -17.67 -47.86
N THR A 30 15.69 -18.45 -47.69
CA THR A 30 14.50 -18.04 -46.93
C THR A 30 14.98 -17.44 -45.60
N PRO A 31 14.59 -16.22 -45.23
CA PRO A 31 14.91 -15.71 -43.91
C PRO A 31 14.34 -16.71 -42.90
N GLU A 32 15.19 -17.18 -41.99
CA GLU A 32 14.72 -17.96 -40.85
C GLU A 32 13.57 -17.19 -40.20
N PRO A 33 12.49 -17.87 -39.76
CA PRO A 33 11.49 -17.22 -38.96
C PRO A 33 12.20 -16.72 -37.70
N THR A 34 12.44 -15.41 -37.61
CA THR A 34 12.81 -14.78 -36.35
C THR A 34 11.74 -15.18 -35.36
N GLU A 35 12.13 -15.96 -34.34
CA GLU A 35 11.27 -16.26 -33.20
C GLU A 35 10.62 -14.95 -32.74
N PRO A 36 9.32 -14.94 -32.44
CA PRO A 36 8.67 -13.73 -31.95
C PRO A 36 9.45 -13.26 -30.71
N ASP A 37 10.03 -12.06 -30.78
CA ASP A 37 10.77 -11.44 -29.69
C ASP A 37 9.96 -11.60 -28.40
N THR A 38 10.45 -12.46 -27.51
CA THR A 38 9.90 -12.55 -26.16
C THR A 38 10.05 -11.15 -25.57
N PRO A 39 8.99 -10.53 -25.02
CA PRO A 39 9.08 -9.17 -24.49
C PRO A 39 10.28 -9.07 -23.55
N ALA A 40 11.20 -8.14 -23.82
CA ALA A 40 12.40 -7.98 -23.01
C ALA A 40 12.01 -7.75 -21.54
N VAL A 41 12.65 -8.48 -20.63
CA VAL A 41 12.46 -8.30 -19.19
C VAL A 41 12.90 -6.87 -18.83
N PRO A 42 12.03 -6.04 -18.23
CA PRO A 42 12.37 -4.66 -17.96
C PRO A 42 13.53 -4.52 -16.99
N THR A 43 14.45 -3.60 -17.27
CA THR A 43 15.61 -3.31 -16.45
C THR A 43 15.25 -2.59 -15.14
N ALA A 44 16.15 -2.62 -14.15
CA ALA A 44 15.98 -1.84 -12.92
C ALA A 44 15.85 -0.33 -13.19
N ALA A 45 16.58 0.19 -14.19
CA ALA A 45 16.50 1.59 -14.59
C ALA A 45 15.13 1.96 -15.16
N GLU A 46 14.54 1.12 -16.00
CA GLU A 46 13.18 1.33 -16.52
C GLU A 46 12.13 1.21 -15.42
N ASN A 47 12.28 0.26 -14.49
CA ASN A 47 11.41 0.17 -13.33
C ASN A 47 11.53 1.44 -12.46
N ARG A 48 12.74 1.94 -12.24
CA ARG A 48 12.99 3.14 -11.45
C ARG A 48 12.34 4.37 -12.08
N ALA A 49 12.54 4.57 -13.38
CA ALA A 49 11.94 5.68 -14.11
C ALA A 49 10.41 5.67 -14.00
N LEU A 50 9.78 4.49 -14.12
CA LEU A 50 8.33 4.36 -13.96
C LEU A 50 7.87 4.63 -12.51
N LEU A 51 8.61 4.14 -11.51
CA LEU A 51 8.30 4.45 -10.10
C LEU A 51 8.44 5.95 -9.81
N ASP A 52 9.47 6.61 -10.36
CA ASP A 52 9.65 8.06 -10.23
C ASP A 52 8.48 8.82 -10.88
N GLU A 53 8.08 8.46 -12.10
CA GLU A 53 6.92 9.07 -12.79
C GLU A 53 5.64 8.92 -11.96
N VAL A 54 5.38 7.72 -11.42
CA VAL A 54 4.18 7.42 -10.65
C VAL A 54 4.16 8.18 -9.33
N GLN A 55 5.23 8.13 -8.55
CA GLN A 55 5.23 8.78 -7.24
C GLN A 55 5.21 10.31 -7.40
N GLU A 56 5.95 10.89 -8.35
CA GLU A 56 5.96 12.35 -8.53
C GLU A 56 4.59 12.84 -9.05
N SER A 57 4.00 12.17 -10.04
CA SER A 57 2.68 12.57 -10.54
C SER A 57 1.58 12.44 -9.49
N THR A 58 1.64 11.39 -8.65
CA THR A 58 0.69 11.18 -7.55
C THR A 58 0.89 12.21 -6.43
N PHE A 59 2.15 12.54 -6.11
CA PHE A 59 2.50 13.59 -5.14
C PHE A 59 1.87 14.95 -5.48
N ARG A 60 1.72 15.28 -6.77
CA ARG A 60 1.07 16.54 -7.20
C ARG A 60 -0.38 16.67 -6.70
N TYR A 61 -1.08 15.58 -6.38
CA TYR A 61 -2.39 15.64 -5.71
C TYR A 61 -2.31 16.42 -4.38
N PHE A 62 -1.26 16.18 -3.60
CA PHE A 62 -1.07 16.78 -2.28
C PHE A 62 -0.26 18.08 -2.31
N TRP A 63 0.38 18.38 -3.44
CA TRP A 63 1.21 19.56 -3.58
C TRP A 63 0.55 20.66 -4.42
N ASP A 64 0.29 20.38 -5.69
CA ASP A 64 -0.29 21.30 -6.66
C ASP A 64 -1.80 21.44 -6.45
N PHE A 65 -2.47 20.31 -6.15
CA PHE A 65 -3.92 20.25 -5.97
C PHE A 65 -4.37 20.35 -4.51
N ALA A 66 -3.47 20.64 -3.58
CA ALA A 66 -3.85 20.99 -2.22
C ALA A 66 -4.80 22.20 -2.18
N HIS A 67 -5.67 22.25 -1.17
CA HIS A 67 -6.58 23.37 -1.01
C HIS A 67 -5.79 24.68 -0.78
N PRO A 68 -6.03 25.75 -1.55
CA PRO A 68 -5.15 26.91 -1.56
C PRO A 68 -5.19 27.72 -0.26
N ALA A 69 -6.26 27.68 0.53
CA ALA A 69 -6.35 28.42 1.78
C ALA A 69 -5.71 27.65 2.97
N SER A 70 -5.93 26.34 3.05
CA SER A 70 -5.51 25.51 4.18
C SER A 70 -4.24 24.72 3.95
N GLY A 71 -3.91 24.40 2.69
CA GLY A 71 -2.86 23.44 2.35
C GLY A 71 -3.24 21.98 2.62
N MET A 72 -4.48 21.71 3.04
CA MET A 72 -5.00 20.34 3.27
C MET A 72 -5.32 19.63 1.97
N ALA A 73 -5.40 18.29 2.03
CA ALA A 73 -5.82 17.45 0.92
C ALA A 73 -7.33 17.55 0.71
N ARG A 74 -7.76 17.77 -0.53
CA ARG A 74 -9.16 17.61 -0.93
C ARG A 74 -9.54 16.14 -0.86
N GLU A 75 -10.77 15.84 -0.45
CA GLU A 75 -11.28 14.45 -0.41
C GLU A 75 -11.16 13.78 -1.78
N ARG A 76 -11.64 14.48 -2.82
CA ARG A 76 -11.60 14.03 -4.21
C ARG A 76 -11.28 15.19 -5.15
N SER A 77 -10.85 14.87 -6.36
CA SER A 77 -10.58 15.88 -7.41
C SER A 77 -11.78 16.74 -7.79
N SER A 78 -13.00 16.31 -7.47
CA SER A 78 -14.25 17.04 -7.73
C SER A 78 -14.88 17.68 -6.48
N SER A 79 -14.25 17.62 -5.29
CA SER A 79 -14.89 18.05 -4.02
C SER A 79 -14.92 19.57 -3.78
N GLY A 80 -14.38 20.37 -4.69
CA GLY A 80 -14.29 21.82 -4.53
C GLY A 80 -13.44 22.21 -3.32
N ASP A 81 -14.07 22.83 -2.32
CA ASP A 81 -13.41 23.32 -1.11
C ASP A 81 -13.43 22.31 0.06
N LEU A 82 -14.11 21.17 -0.07
CA LEU A 82 -14.12 20.14 0.96
C LEU A 82 -12.77 19.42 1.03
N VAL A 83 -12.19 19.42 2.24
CA VAL A 83 -10.93 18.76 2.58
C VAL A 83 -11.15 17.64 3.62
N THR A 84 -10.30 16.62 3.58
CA THR A 84 -10.38 15.43 4.45
C THR A 84 -9.22 15.39 5.43
N THR A 85 -9.47 14.97 6.66
CA THR A 85 -8.45 14.96 7.72
C THR A 85 -7.50 13.78 7.60
N GLY A 86 -7.98 12.55 7.47
CA GLY A 86 -7.11 11.38 7.34
C GLY A 86 -6.32 11.38 6.03
N GLY A 87 -6.98 11.71 4.91
CA GLY A 87 -6.28 11.90 3.63
C GLY A 87 -5.25 13.04 3.66
N THR A 88 -5.45 14.07 4.48
CA THR A 88 -4.42 15.09 4.74
C THR A 88 -3.23 14.52 5.51
N GLY A 89 -3.45 13.61 6.45
CA GLY A 89 -2.37 12.87 7.12
C GLY A 89 -1.46 12.15 6.14
N PHE A 90 -2.05 11.46 5.16
CA PHE A 90 -1.30 10.79 4.09
C PHE A 90 -0.57 11.82 3.21
N GLY A 91 -1.21 12.94 2.91
CA GLY A 91 -0.61 14.05 2.16
C GLY A 91 0.60 14.68 2.86
N VAL A 92 0.58 14.81 4.20
CA VAL A 92 1.73 15.27 4.98
C VAL A 92 2.92 14.31 4.80
N GLN A 93 2.69 13.00 4.83
CA GLN A 93 3.74 12.01 4.58
C GLN A 93 4.25 12.09 3.14
N ALA A 94 3.36 12.27 2.15
CA ALA A 94 3.73 12.47 0.75
C ALA A 94 4.61 13.72 0.55
N ILE A 95 4.39 14.80 1.32
CA ILE A 95 5.26 15.98 1.33
C ILE A 95 6.69 15.63 1.78
N LEU A 96 6.84 14.76 2.78
CA LEU A 96 8.17 14.30 3.21
C LEU A 96 8.88 13.51 2.11
N VAL A 97 8.13 12.66 1.40
CA VAL A 97 8.63 11.94 0.23
C VAL A 97 9.10 12.94 -0.84
N GLY A 98 8.31 13.98 -1.11
CA GLY A 98 8.67 15.02 -2.08
C GLY A 98 9.96 15.78 -1.72
N VAL A 99 10.22 16.02 -0.44
CA VAL A 99 11.51 16.58 0.02
C VAL A 99 12.63 15.55 -0.15
N HIS A 100 12.41 14.30 0.28
CA HIS A 100 13.42 13.23 0.22
C HIS A 100 13.85 12.91 -1.22
N ARG A 101 12.92 13.00 -2.16
CA ARG A 101 13.15 12.77 -3.60
C ARG A 101 13.58 14.03 -4.36
N GLY A 102 13.59 15.20 -3.70
CA GLY A 102 14.05 16.46 -4.30
C GLY A 102 13.06 17.11 -5.27
N TRP A 103 11.78 16.73 -5.25
CA TRP A 103 10.73 17.38 -6.05
C TRP A 103 10.38 18.77 -5.52
N ILE A 104 10.52 18.95 -4.21
CA ILE A 104 10.37 20.24 -3.53
C ILE A 104 11.52 20.43 -2.55
N THR A 105 11.82 21.70 -2.24
CA THR A 105 12.81 22.04 -1.23
C THR A 105 12.27 21.81 0.18
N ARG A 106 13.18 21.58 1.12
CA ARG A 106 12.85 21.47 2.55
C ARG A 106 12.14 22.72 3.08
N GLU A 107 12.57 23.91 2.66
CA GLU A 107 11.97 25.19 3.03
C GLU A 107 10.52 25.34 2.52
N GLN A 108 10.26 24.96 1.27
CA GLN A 108 8.90 24.95 0.71
C GLN A 108 7.98 24.03 1.50
N ALA A 109 8.46 22.83 1.85
CA ALA A 109 7.70 21.89 2.67
C ALA A 109 7.37 22.46 4.05
N VAL A 110 8.35 23.03 4.75
CA VAL A 110 8.14 23.65 6.07
C VAL A 110 7.16 24.81 6.00
N THR A 111 7.24 25.62 4.94
CA THR A 111 6.27 26.71 4.71
C THR A 111 4.85 26.17 4.52
N ARG A 112 4.69 25.13 3.69
CA ARG A 112 3.39 24.47 3.46
C ARG A 112 2.84 23.87 4.75
N LEU A 113 3.66 23.18 5.52
CA LEU A 113 3.24 22.47 6.73
C LEU A 113 2.96 23.43 7.89
N ASN A 114 3.67 24.56 8.00
CA ASN A 114 3.30 25.62 8.96
C ASN A 114 1.93 26.21 8.64
N LYS A 115 1.65 26.50 7.37
CA LYS A 115 0.32 26.96 6.94
C LYS A 115 -0.78 25.95 7.29
N LEU A 116 -0.50 24.67 7.06
CA LEU A 116 -1.42 23.58 7.36
C LEU A 116 -1.68 23.47 8.88
N THR A 117 -0.63 23.49 9.71
CA THR A 117 -0.79 23.41 11.16
C THR A 117 -1.45 24.65 11.75
N ASP A 118 -1.20 25.83 11.19
CA ASP A 118 -1.92 27.05 11.52
C ASP A 118 -3.40 26.92 11.20
N PHE A 119 -3.77 26.36 10.05
CA PHE A 119 -5.18 26.09 9.72
C PHE A 119 -5.82 25.08 10.68
N LEU A 120 -5.15 23.97 10.97
CA LEU A 120 -5.69 22.93 11.87
C LEU A 120 -5.91 23.43 13.30
N ALA A 121 -5.09 24.39 13.77
CA ALA A 121 -5.21 24.98 15.10
C ALA A 121 -6.49 25.82 15.30
N ARG A 122 -7.08 26.32 14.21
CA ARG A 122 -8.30 27.16 14.21
C ARG A 122 -9.53 26.48 13.59
N ALA A 123 -9.34 25.32 12.96
CA ALA A 123 -10.45 24.51 12.47
C ALA A 123 -11.27 23.94 13.63
N ASP A 124 -12.51 23.55 13.34
CA ASP A 124 -13.39 22.89 14.31
C ASP A 124 -12.72 21.62 14.86
N ARG A 125 -12.80 21.47 16.19
CA ARG A 125 -12.32 20.31 16.95
C ARG A 125 -13.30 19.96 18.05
N PHE A 126 -13.41 18.68 18.33
CA PHE A 126 -14.36 18.09 19.28
C PHE A 126 -13.60 17.20 20.25
N HIS A 127 -13.36 17.70 21.47
CA HIS A 127 -12.44 17.07 22.42
C HIS A 127 -11.06 16.82 21.77
N GLY A 128 -10.59 17.85 21.06
CA GLY A 128 -9.32 17.81 20.33
C GLY A 128 -9.28 16.97 19.05
N ALA A 129 -10.24 16.08 18.79
CA ALA A 129 -10.31 15.37 17.52
C ALA A 129 -10.91 16.27 16.41
N TRP A 130 -10.46 16.11 15.18
CA TRP A 130 -11.06 16.79 14.03
C TRP A 130 -12.21 15.95 13.46
N PRO A 131 -13.17 16.57 12.75
CA PRO A 131 -14.14 15.83 11.96
C PRO A 131 -13.49 15.14 10.75
N HIS A 132 -14.22 14.22 10.13
CA HIS A 132 -13.81 13.59 8.87
C HIS A 132 -13.59 14.65 7.77
N TRP A 133 -14.55 15.56 7.59
CA TRP A 133 -14.48 16.61 6.57
C TRP A 133 -14.56 18.02 7.17
N LEU A 134 -13.79 18.91 6.55
CA LEU A 134 -13.76 20.34 6.83
C LEU A 134 -13.97 21.12 5.53
N ASP A 135 -14.55 22.31 5.64
CA ASP A 135 -14.45 23.32 4.60
C ASP A 135 -13.04 23.91 4.63
N GLY A 136 -12.31 23.78 3.52
CA GLY A 136 -10.90 24.15 3.43
C GLY A 136 -10.62 25.64 3.49
N ASN A 137 -11.63 26.51 3.35
CA ASN A 137 -11.47 27.96 3.47
C ASN A 137 -11.65 28.41 4.92
N THR A 138 -12.64 27.84 5.60
CA THR A 138 -13.12 28.33 6.89
C THR A 138 -12.58 27.50 8.06
N GLY A 139 -12.39 26.20 7.86
CA GLY A 139 -12.14 25.23 8.93
C GLY A 139 -13.42 24.77 9.63
N ALA A 140 -14.60 25.07 9.08
CA ALA A 140 -15.87 24.60 9.62
C ALA A 140 -16.11 23.13 9.26
N THR A 141 -16.73 22.38 10.17
CA THR A 141 -17.13 20.98 9.96
C THR A 141 -18.11 20.85 8.81
N ILE A 142 -17.82 19.96 7.86
CA ILE A 142 -18.80 19.47 6.90
C ILE A 142 -19.24 18.08 7.39
N PRO A 143 -20.51 17.88 7.78
CA PRO A 143 -20.98 16.58 8.24
C PRO A 143 -20.80 15.49 7.17
N PHE A 144 -20.17 14.38 7.52
CA PHE A 144 -20.04 13.21 6.64
C PHE A 144 -21.39 12.49 6.48
N SER A 145 -22.18 12.49 7.55
CA SER A 145 -23.57 12.04 7.59
C SER A 145 -24.38 12.86 8.61
N PRO A 146 -25.71 12.75 8.69
CA PRO A 146 -26.51 13.56 9.61
C PRO A 146 -26.07 13.52 11.07
N LYS A 147 -25.58 12.37 11.57
CA LYS A 147 -25.12 12.19 12.96
C LYS A 147 -23.59 12.25 13.11
N ASP A 148 -22.88 12.28 11.99
CA ASP A 148 -21.43 12.39 11.94
C ASP A 148 -21.03 13.83 11.58
N ASN A 149 -21.20 14.70 12.56
CA ASN A 149 -20.94 16.14 12.49
C ASN A 149 -20.07 16.63 13.66
N GLY A 150 -19.29 15.72 14.22
CA GLY A 150 -18.39 15.97 15.34
C GLY A 150 -17.01 15.39 15.06
N GLY A 151 -16.31 14.92 16.08
CA GLY A 151 -14.97 14.37 15.89
C GLY A 151 -15.00 12.94 15.37
N ASP A 152 -14.12 12.66 14.42
CA ASP A 152 -13.79 11.33 13.91
C ASP A 152 -12.39 10.97 14.42
N LEU A 153 -12.33 9.99 15.32
CA LEU A 153 -11.09 9.60 15.97
C LEU A 153 -10.15 8.82 15.05
N VAL A 154 -10.69 8.07 14.09
CA VAL A 154 -9.88 7.28 13.15
C VAL A 154 -9.22 8.21 12.13
N GLU A 155 -9.96 9.15 11.55
CA GLU A 155 -9.41 10.16 10.65
C GLU A 155 -8.40 11.08 11.36
N THR A 156 -8.71 11.46 12.61
CA THR A 156 -7.77 12.17 13.49
C THR A 156 -6.47 11.38 13.68
N SER A 157 -6.56 10.06 13.85
CA SER A 157 -5.37 9.20 14.01
C SER A 157 -4.49 9.19 12.76
N PHE A 158 -5.08 9.16 11.57
CA PHE A 158 -4.34 9.22 10.31
C PHE A 158 -3.68 10.59 10.12
N LEU A 159 -4.36 11.68 10.46
CA LEU A 159 -3.81 13.03 10.45
C LEU A 159 -2.61 13.17 11.40
N ILE A 160 -2.79 12.79 12.66
CA ILE A 160 -1.73 12.83 13.68
C ILE A 160 -0.56 11.94 13.30
N ASN A 161 -0.82 10.75 12.74
CA ASN A 161 0.22 9.86 12.25
C ASN A 161 1.14 10.58 11.26
N GLY A 162 0.58 11.26 10.26
CA GLY A 162 1.36 12.04 9.29
C GLY A 162 2.12 13.21 9.93
N LEU A 163 1.46 13.96 10.82
CA LEU A 163 2.08 15.10 11.51
C LEU A 163 3.25 14.67 12.40
N LEU A 164 3.11 13.60 13.18
CA LEU A 164 4.19 13.09 14.03
C LEU A 164 5.38 12.60 13.19
N THR A 165 5.14 11.99 12.04
CA THR A 165 6.21 11.63 11.09
C THR A 165 6.92 12.88 10.54
N ALA A 166 6.19 13.96 10.24
CA ALA A 166 6.80 15.24 9.85
C ALA A 166 7.62 15.85 10.99
N ARG A 167 7.13 15.78 12.23
CA ARG A 167 7.86 16.25 13.42
C ARG A 167 9.19 15.50 13.61
N ALA A 168 9.22 14.22 13.27
CA ALA A 168 10.45 13.41 13.30
C ALA A 168 11.43 13.74 12.15
N TYR A 169 10.92 14.22 11.01
CA TYR A 169 11.73 14.52 9.81
C TYR A 169 12.37 15.91 9.82
N PHE A 170 11.64 16.91 10.31
CA PHE A 170 12.10 18.30 10.37
C PHE A 170 12.79 18.59 11.69
N ASP A 171 14.11 18.51 11.75
CA ASP A 171 14.97 18.61 12.94
C ASP A 171 15.77 19.93 13.05
N GLY A 172 15.62 20.85 12.09
CA GLY A 172 16.30 22.14 12.07
C GLY A 172 15.79 23.19 13.07
N GLY A 173 16.40 24.36 13.06
CA GLY A 173 15.96 25.55 13.82
C GLY A 173 14.90 26.39 13.11
N GLY A 174 14.58 27.57 13.65
CA GLY A 174 13.68 28.54 13.02
C GLY A 174 12.29 27.97 12.72
N ALA A 175 11.85 28.07 11.46
CA ALA A 175 10.53 27.61 11.03
C ALA A 175 10.31 26.09 11.19
N GLU A 176 11.38 25.27 11.20
CA GLU A 176 11.27 23.84 11.50
C GLU A 176 10.99 23.59 12.99
N ALA A 177 11.62 24.36 13.88
CA ALA A 177 11.37 24.29 15.31
C ALA A 177 9.95 24.75 15.66
N GLU A 178 9.47 25.82 15.00
CA GLU A 178 8.09 26.28 15.09
C GLU A 178 7.10 25.20 14.63
N LEU A 179 7.35 24.57 13.46
CA LEU A 179 6.53 23.48 12.95
C LEU A 179 6.45 22.32 13.95
N ARG A 180 7.59 21.89 14.52
CA ARG A 180 7.61 20.84 15.54
C ARG A 180 6.77 21.21 16.77
N GLN A 181 6.87 22.46 17.23
CA GLN A 181 6.10 22.93 18.39
C GLN A 181 4.59 22.90 18.11
N LYS A 182 4.16 23.41 16.95
CA LYS A 182 2.75 23.39 16.53
C LYS A 182 2.22 21.96 16.45
N ILE A 183 2.97 21.05 15.84
CA ILE A 183 2.58 19.63 15.75
C ILE A 183 2.44 19.03 17.15
N THR A 184 3.40 19.25 18.05
CA THR A 184 3.33 18.75 19.43
C THR A 184 2.08 19.29 20.13
N GLN A 185 1.77 20.57 20.00
CA GLN A 185 0.56 21.14 20.60
C GLN A 185 -0.73 20.52 20.03
N LEU A 186 -0.82 20.32 18.72
CA LEU A 186 -1.98 19.69 18.08
C LEU A 186 -2.16 18.24 18.57
N TRP A 187 -1.07 17.47 18.65
CA TRP A 187 -1.04 16.11 19.16
C TRP A 187 -1.47 16.00 20.63
N GLU A 188 -0.87 16.79 21.50
CA GLU A 188 -1.08 16.72 22.96
C GLU A 188 -2.46 17.22 23.38
N THR A 189 -3.21 17.87 22.48
CA THR A 189 -4.57 18.34 22.75
C THR A 189 -5.66 17.42 22.23
N VAL A 190 -5.32 16.27 21.62
CA VAL A 190 -6.33 15.25 21.26
C VAL A 190 -6.71 14.45 22.51
N GLU A 191 -7.97 14.52 22.94
CA GLU A 191 -8.47 13.85 24.14
C GLU A 191 -8.90 12.41 23.82
N TRP A 192 -7.95 11.49 23.61
CA TRP A 192 -8.27 10.10 23.27
C TRP A 192 -9.07 9.38 24.35
N ASP A 193 -8.82 9.72 25.62
CA ASP A 193 -9.55 9.23 26.78
C ASP A 193 -11.02 9.69 26.80
N TRP A 194 -11.34 10.87 26.26
CA TRP A 194 -12.73 11.30 26.06
C TRP A 194 -13.50 10.31 25.18
N TYR A 195 -12.89 9.84 24.09
CA TYR A 195 -13.51 8.86 23.19
C TYR A 195 -13.64 7.45 23.81
N ALA A 196 -13.07 7.24 25.00
CA ALA A 196 -13.27 6.06 25.84
C ALA A 196 -14.14 6.34 27.10
N SER A 197 -14.67 7.55 27.25
CA SER A 197 -15.32 8.02 28.48
C SER A 197 -16.82 7.71 28.57
N ARG A 198 -17.40 7.04 27.56
CA ARG A 198 -18.84 6.71 27.53
C ARG A 198 -19.31 5.87 28.73
N GLY A 199 -18.39 5.19 29.42
CA GLY A 199 -18.66 4.44 30.64
C GLY A 199 -18.83 2.93 30.46
N ASP A 200 -18.63 2.41 29.24
CA ASP A 200 -18.71 0.98 28.94
C ASP A 200 -17.34 0.34 28.61
N GLY A 201 -16.26 1.09 28.86
CA GLY A 201 -14.88 0.64 28.68
C GLY A 201 -14.46 0.48 27.23
N LYS A 202 -15.17 1.11 26.27
CA LYS A 202 -14.87 1.03 24.84
C LYS A 202 -14.36 2.33 24.24
N LEU A 203 -13.50 2.22 23.23
CA LEU A 203 -13.10 3.34 22.38
C LEU A 203 -14.07 3.51 21.20
N TYR A 204 -14.56 4.72 21.00
CA TYR A 204 -15.54 5.04 19.96
C TYR A 204 -14.93 5.82 18.81
N TRP A 205 -15.42 5.54 17.61
CA TRP A 205 -15.01 6.20 16.38
C TRP A 205 -15.46 7.67 16.36
N HIS A 206 -16.70 7.94 16.80
CA HIS A 206 -17.31 9.26 16.66
C HIS A 206 -17.85 9.79 18.00
N TRP A 207 -17.81 11.11 18.13
CA TRP A 207 -18.56 11.85 19.13
C TRP A 207 -19.07 13.16 18.53
N SER A 208 -20.32 13.55 18.84
CA SER A 208 -20.94 14.77 18.33
C SER A 208 -21.41 15.69 19.46
N PRO A 209 -21.27 17.03 19.33
CA PRO A 209 -21.86 17.96 20.29
C PRO A 209 -23.40 17.95 20.25
N ASN A 210 -23.99 17.59 19.10
CA ASN A 210 -25.44 17.60 18.89
C ASN A 210 -26.08 16.23 19.17
N TYR A 211 -25.33 15.15 18.97
CA TYR A 211 -25.84 13.77 19.03
C TYR A 211 -25.12 12.88 20.04
N GLY A 212 -24.13 13.41 20.78
CA GLY A 212 -23.32 12.65 21.72
C GLY A 212 -22.74 11.38 21.09
N TRP A 213 -23.12 10.22 21.65
CA TRP A 213 -22.65 8.89 21.23
C TRP A 213 -23.61 8.16 20.29
N GLU A 214 -24.59 8.82 19.68
CA GLU A 214 -25.64 8.16 18.88
C GLU A 214 -25.12 7.44 17.62
N MET A 215 -23.97 7.84 17.06
CA MET A 215 -23.30 7.06 16.01
C MET A 215 -22.95 5.65 16.49
N ASN A 216 -22.66 5.50 17.79
CA ASN A 216 -22.53 4.23 18.50
C ASN A 216 -21.64 3.18 17.80
N LEU A 217 -20.49 3.62 17.28
CA LEU A 217 -19.55 2.78 16.55
C LEU A 217 -18.26 2.55 17.36
N PRO A 218 -18.18 1.50 18.19
CA PRO A 218 -16.93 1.13 18.84
C PRO A 218 -15.93 0.59 17.81
N ILE A 219 -14.65 0.94 17.92
CA ILE A 219 -13.61 0.61 16.94
C ILE A 219 -13.13 -0.84 17.16
N ARG A 220 -13.81 -1.81 16.57
CA ARG A 220 -13.47 -3.23 16.75
C ARG A 220 -12.53 -3.69 15.65
N GLY A 221 -11.39 -4.25 16.04
CA GLY A 221 -10.48 -4.90 15.10
C GLY A 221 -11.08 -6.20 14.58
N TRP A 222 -10.54 -6.83 13.54
CA TRP A 222 -9.44 -6.32 12.74
C TRP A 222 -9.95 -5.53 11.54
N ASN A 223 -9.45 -4.31 11.39
CA ASN A 223 -9.71 -3.38 10.29
C ASN A 223 -8.54 -2.38 10.15
N GLU A 224 -8.71 -1.28 9.43
CA GLU A 224 -7.73 -0.23 9.16
C GLU A 224 -7.24 0.57 10.38
N SER A 225 -7.92 0.46 11.52
CA SER A 225 -7.86 1.46 12.60
C SER A 225 -6.82 1.18 13.70
N LEU A 226 -5.87 0.25 13.47
CA LEU A 226 -4.87 -0.13 14.48
C LEU A 226 -4.07 1.08 15.02
N ILE A 227 -3.66 2.00 14.15
CA ILE A 227 -2.89 3.20 14.53
C ILE A 227 -3.66 4.09 15.51
N THR A 228 -5.00 4.10 15.46
CA THR A 228 -5.84 4.81 16.43
C THR A 228 -5.54 4.37 17.85
N TYR A 229 -5.45 3.06 18.09
CA TYR A 229 -5.14 2.53 19.41
C TYR A 229 -3.70 2.79 19.82
N VAL A 230 -2.75 2.64 18.89
CA VAL A 230 -1.33 2.91 19.17
C VAL A 230 -1.14 4.36 19.59
N LEU A 231 -1.74 5.31 18.86
CA LEU A 231 -1.69 6.73 19.20
C LEU A 231 -2.45 7.03 20.49
N ALA A 232 -3.65 6.48 20.67
CA ALA A 232 -4.40 6.66 21.91
C ALA A 232 -3.63 6.18 23.15
N ALA A 233 -2.86 5.08 23.07
CA ALA A 233 -2.02 4.61 24.17
C ALA A 233 -0.69 5.39 24.32
N ALA A 234 -0.20 5.96 23.22
CA ALA A 234 1.01 6.77 23.14
C ALA A 234 0.82 8.21 23.64
N SER A 235 -0.41 8.73 23.67
CA SER A 235 -0.70 10.10 24.10
C SER A 235 -0.10 10.40 25.49
N PRO A 236 0.69 11.48 25.64
CA PRO A 236 1.31 11.83 26.91
C PRO A 236 0.33 12.56 27.86
N THR A 237 -0.77 13.09 27.34
CA THR A 237 -1.73 13.96 28.06
C THR A 237 -3.08 13.29 28.26
N HIS A 238 -3.55 12.54 27.25
CA HIS A 238 -4.87 11.93 27.22
C HIS A 238 -4.81 10.45 26.82
N PRO A 239 -4.02 9.60 27.51
CA PRO A 239 -3.90 8.20 27.13
C PRO A 239 -5.14 7.38 27.49
N ILE A 240 -5.51 6.44 26.62
CA ILE A 240 -6.41 5.35 27.00
C ILE A 240 -5.68 4.34 27.90
N SER A 241 -6.44 3.61 28.73
CA SER A 241 -5.89 2.47 29.46
C SER A 241 -5.74 1.25 28.51
N PRO A 242 -4.77 0.33 28.76
CA PRO A 242 -4.62 -0.89 27.95
C PRO A 242 -5.88 -1.77 27.93
N GLU A 243 -6.70 -1.72 28.97
CA GLU A 243 -7.97 -2.45 29.04
C GLU A 243 -8.96 -1.99 27.96
N VAL A 244 -8.96 -0.71 27.59
CA VAL A 244 -9.82 -0.20 26.50
C VAL A 244 -9.48 -0.86 25.18
N TYR A 245 -8.19 -1.06 24.89
CA TYR A 245 -7.73 -1.80 23.71
C TYR A 245 -8.22 -3.26 23.78
N GLN A 246 -8.00 -3.95 24.90
CA GLN A 246 -8.41 -5.34 25.06
C GLN A 246 -9.93 -5.54 24.98
N ASN A 247 -10.71 -4.61 25.53
CA ASN A 247 -12.18 -4.72 25.58
C ASN A 247 -12.88 -4.30 24.28
N THR A 248 -12.18 -3.58 23.39
CA THR A 248 -12.78 -3.03 22.16
C THR A 248 -12.14 -3.60 20.91
N TRP A 249 -10.82 -3.47 20.78
CA TRP A 249 -10.09 -3.82 19.57
C TRP A 249 -10.03 -5.33 19.38
N VAL A 250 -9.57 -6.01 20.42
CA VAL A 250 -9.46 -7.47 20.43
C VAL A 250 -10.87 -8.05 20.47
N ASN A 251 -11.24 -8.77 19.42
CA ASN A 251 -12.52 -9.44 19.31
C ASN A 251 -12.34 -10.97 19.23
N ALA A 252 -13.45 -11.72 19.14
CA ALA A 252 -13.44 -13.18 19.13
C ALA A 252 -12.66 -13.82 17.96
N ASN A 253 -12.37 -13.08 16.89
CA ASN A 253 -11.66 -13.56 15.70
C ASN A 253 -10.13 -13.34 15.79
N PHE A 254 -9.62 -12.70 16.85
CA PHE A 254 -8.17 -12.52 17.01
C PHE A 254 -7.48 -13.85 17.32
N GLY A 255 -6.48 -14.20 16.52
CA GLY A 255 -5.78 -15.49 16.60
C GLY A 255 -6.55 -16.65 15.95
N ALA A 256 -7.77 -16.43 15.44
CA ALA A 256 -8.56 -17.44 14.77
C ALA A 256 -8.04 -17.65 13.33
N ALA A 257 -7.05 -18.53 13.18
CA ALA A 257 -6.44 -18.83 11.90
C ALA A 257 -7.45 -19.37 10.88
N GLN A 258 -7.54 -18.72 9.73
CA GLN A 258 -8.36 -19.10 8.59
C GLN A 258 -7.49 -19.17 7.34
N ASN A 259 -7.63 -20.24 6.56
CA ASN A 259 -6.85 -20.46 5.35
C ASN A 259 -7.68 -20.10 4.10
N TYR A 260 -7.09 -19.31 3.21
CA TYR A 260 -7.69 -18.81 1.99
C TYR A 260 -6.80 -19.17 0.82
N GLY A 261 -7.05 -20.35 0.24
CA GLY A 261 -6.28 -20.85 -0.89
C GLY A 261 -4.79 -20.99 -0.56
N GLY A 262 -4.42 -21.47 0.63
CA GLY A 262 -3.03 -21.68 1.03
C GLY A 262 -2.41 -20.56 1.87
N TYR A 263 -3.00 -19.35 1.89
CA TYR A 263 -2.54 -18.26 2.75
C TYR A 263 -3.36 -18.19 4.04
N THR A 264 -2.71 -18.06 5.18
CA THR A 264 -3.37 -18.05 6.49
C THR A 264 -3.47 -16.63 7.04
N LEU A 265 -4.68 -16.20 7.37
CA LEU A 265 -4.97 -14.96 8.10
C LEU A 265 -5.39 -15.32 9.52
N LYS A 266 -4.86 -14.60 10.53
CA LYS A 266 -5.18 -14.84 11.94
C LYS A 266 -6.21 -13.87 12.52
N MET A 267 -6.64 -12.91 11.71
CA MET A 267 -7.54 -11.83 12.10
C MET A 267 -8.30 -11.35 10.85
N GLY A 268 -9.39 -10.62 11.07
CA GLY A 268 -10.13 -9.94 10.00
C GLY A 268 -11.40 -10.66 9.58
N PRO A 269 -12.20 -10.00 8.72
CA PRO A 269 -13.37 -10.61 8.10
C PRO A 269 -12.95 -11.68 7.08
N ALA A 270 -13.95 -12.29 6.43
CA ALA A 270 -13.71 -13.27 5.37
C ALA A 270 -12.75 -12.71 4.30
N TYR A 271 -11.75 -13.51 3.91
CA TYR A 271 -10.68 -13.13 2.99
C TYR A 271 -9.87 -11.87 3.40
N GLY A 272 -9.94 -11.44 4.66
CA GLY A 272 -9.22 -10.29 5.21
C GLY A 272 -9.90 -8.93 4.99
N GLY A 273 -10.88 -8.82 4.09
CA GLY A 273 -11.56 -7.56 3.77
C GLY A 273 -10.85 -6.73 2.67
N PRO A 274 -11.23 -5.46 2.50
CA PRO A 274 -10.57 -4.55 1.55
C PRO A 274 -9.07 -4.39 1.83
N LEU A 275 -8.25 -4.28 0.78
CA LEU A 275 -6.80 -4.37 0.95
C LEU A 275 -6.19 -3.17 1.69
N PHE A 276 -6.85 -2.02 1.74
CA PHE A 276 -6.39 -0.86 2.51
C PHE A 276 -6.23 -1.12 4.02
N PHE A 277 -6.85 -2.18 4.57
CA PHE A 277 -6.61 -2.62 5.95
C PHE A 277 -5.14 -3.00 6.20
N ALA A 278 -4.43 -3.44 5.16
CA ALA A 278 -2.99 -3.72 5.22
C ALA A 278 -2.13 -2.47 4.96
N HIS A 279 -2.73 -1.29 4.75
CA HIS A 279 -2.02 -0.06 4.34
C HIS A 279 -2.09 1.06 5.37
N TYR A 280 -3.27 1.55 5.74
CA TYR A 280 -3.41 2.89 6.38
C TYR A 280 -2.67 3.00 7.72
N SER A 281 -2.84 2.02 8.60
CA SER A 281 -2.09 1.98 9.87
C SER A 281 -0.58 1.77 9.66
N PHE A 282 -0.19 1.18 8.53
CA PHE A 282 1.17 0.75 8.21
C PHE A 282 1.92 1.72 7.29
N LEU A 283 1.36 2.89 6.99
CA LEU A 283 2.09 3.95 6.31
C LEU A 283 3.29 4.43 7.14
N SER A 284 3.16 4.40 8.47
CA SER A 284 4.22 4.75 9.42
C SER A 284 4.58 3.61 10.38
N LEU A 285 3.62 2.78 10.82
CA LEU A 285 3.97 1.60 11.64
C LEU A 285 4.70 0.60 10.76
N ASP A 286 5.94 0.30 11.11
CA ASP A 286 6.74 -0.71 10.42
C ASP A 286 6.24 -2.12 10.80
N PRO A 287 5.55 -2.85 9.91
CA PRO A 287 4.99 -4.15 10.26
C PRO A 287 6.08 -5.22 10.43
N ARG A 288 7.32 -4.98 9.96
CA ARG A 288 8.49 -5.86 10.18
C ARG A 288 8.96 -5.81 11.62
N GLN A 289 8.54 -4.81 12.38
CA GLN A 289 8.92 -4.59 13.76
C GLN A 289 7.76 -4.83 14.73
N LEU A 290 6.67 -5.43 14.23
CA LEU A 290 5.41 -5.50 14.94
C LEU A 290 4.88 -6.94 15.04
N GLU A 291 4.81 -7.42 16.27
CA GLU A 291 4.19 -8.68 16.68
C GLU A 291 3.44 -8.48 18.01
N ASP A 292 2.34 -9.20 18.21
CA ASP A 292 1.68 -9.33 19.50
C ASP A 292 1.33 -10.80 19.79
N ASN A 293 0.42 -11.05 20.73
CA ASN A 293 0.02 -12.42 21.09
C ASN A 293 -0.83 -13.11 20.01
N TYR A 294 -1.33 -12.37 19.02
CA TYR A 294 -2.24 -12.86 18.00
C TYR A 294 -1.54 -13.07 16.67
N THR A 295 -0.69 -12.13 16.25
CA THR A 295 -0.03 -12.24 14.94
C THR A 295 1.32 -11.55 14.84
N ASN A 296 2.08 -11.95 13.80
CA ASN A 296 3.13 -11.17 13.19
C ASN A 296 2.49 -10.30 12.09
N TYR A 297 2.62 -8.98 12.18
CA TYR A 297 1.86 -8.07 11.33
C TYR A 297 2.41 -7.98 9.90
N TRP A 298 3.72 -8.16 9.69
CA TRP A 298 4.27 -8.33 8.35
C TRP A 298 3.64 -9.53 7.64
N GLN A 299 3.67 -10.69 8.29
CA GLN A 299 3.14 -11.92 7.71
C GLN A 299 1.63 -11.82 7.46
N HIS A 300 0.88 -11.17 8.36
CA HIS A 300 -0.56 -10.96 8.19
C HIS A 300 -0.86 -10.08 6.98
N ASN A 301 -0.17 -8.95 6.81
CA ASN A 301 -0.37 -8.03 5.69
C ASN A 301 0.09 -8.61 4.35
N LEU A 302 1.21 -9.34 4.35
CA LEU A 302 1.68 -10.10 3.19
C LEU A 302 0.64 -11.14 2.77
N ASN A 303 0.14 -11.94 3.71
CA ASN A 303 -0.89 -12.92 3.40
C ASN A 303 -2.19 -12.27 2.95
N HIS A 304 -2.61 -11.14 3.53
CA HIS A 304 -3.82 -10.44 3.09
C HIS A 304 -3.69 -9.97 1.63
N THR A 305 -2.53 -9.44 1.26
CA THR A 305 -2.20 -9.09 -0.13
C THR A 305 -2.27 -10.31 -1.04
N MET A 306 -1.66 -11.43 -0.64
CA MET A 306 -1.65 -12.67 -1.42
C MET A 306 -3.05 -13.31 -1.53
N VAL A 307 -3.90 -13.21 -0.51
CA VAL A 307 -5.31 -13.63 -0.55
C VAL A 307 -6.09 -12.81 -1.58
N ASN A 308 -5.94 -11.48 -1.56
CA ASN A 308 -6.58 -10.58 -2.51
C ASN A 308 -6.21 -10.94 -3.95
N ARG A 309 -4.91 -11.05 -4.23
CA ARG A 309 -4.40 -11.46 -5.55
C ARG A 309 -4.87 -12.85 -5.96
N SER A 310 -4.73 -13.84 -5.07
CA SER A 310 -5.07 -15.23 -5.35
C SER A 310 -6.55 -15.41 -5.68
N TYR A 311 -7.43 -14.73 -4.94
CA TYR A 311 -8.86 -14.68 -5.24
C TYR A 311 -9.12 -14.16 -6.66
N SER A 312 -8.55 -13.00 -7.02
CA SER A 312 -8.74 -12.41 -8.35
C SER A 312 -8.30 -13.36 -9.47
N LEU A 313 -7.22 -14.11 -9.28
CA LEU A 313 -6.68 -15.02 -10.31
C LEU A 313 -7.40 -16.36 -10.39
N SER A 314 -7.92 -16.87 -9.26
CA SER A 314 -8.31 -18.28 -9.14
C SER A 314 -9.80 -18.50 -8.86
N SER A 315 -10.46 -17.55 -8.22
CA SER A 315 -11.82 -17.73 -7.67
C SER A 315 -12.83 -16.73 -8.20
N ALA A 316 -12.40 -15.53 -8.56
CA ALA A 316 -13.28 -14.49 -9.06
C ALA A 316 -13.99 -14.91 -10.37
N PRO A 317 -15.22 -14.40 -10.64
CA PRO A 317 -15.92 -14.65 -11.90
C PRO A 317 -15.07 -14.28 -13.12
N LYS A 318 -14.92 -15.23 -14.06
CA LYS A 318 -14.06 -15.08 -15.25
C LYS A 318 -14.38 -13.85 -16.09
N ASN A 319 -15.66 -13.44 -16.13
CA ASN A 319 -16.13 -12.28 -16.88
C ASN A 319 -15.62 -10.94 -16.33
N TYR A 320 -15.11 -10.89 -15.10
CA TYR A 320 -14.49 -9.69 -14.54
C TYR A 320 -13.11 -9.38 -15.16
N GLY A 321 -12.46 -10.39 -15.73
CA GLY A 321 -11.26 -10.20 -16.56
C GLY A 321 -9.98 -9.89 -15.80
N TYR A 322 -9.88 -10.33 -14.53
CA TYR A 322 -8.66 -10.29 -13.74
C TYR A 322 -7.51 -11.07 -14.39
N THR A 323 -6.28 -10.61 -14.19
CA THR A 323 -5.04 -11.21 -14.69
C THR A 323 -3.90 -10.94 -13.71
N GLU A 324 -2.72 -11.54 -13.91
CA GLU A 324 -1.55 -11.30 -13.05
C GLU A 324 -1.14 -9.82 -12.97
N SER A 325 -1.45 -9.04 -14.01
CA SER A 325 -1.22 -7.60 -14.09
C SER A 325 -2.50 -6.75 -13.95
N PHE A 326 -3.61 -7.34 -13.52
CA PHE A 326 -4.89 -6.63 -13.30
C PHE A 326 -5.64 -7.31 -12.15
N TRP A 327 -5.33 -6.87 -10.92
CA TRP A 327 -5.94 -7.30 -9.66
C TRP A 327 -5.80 -6.17 -8.62
N GLY A 328 -6.51 -6.29 -7.51
CA GLY A 328 -6.45 -5.32 -6.41
C GLY A 328 -7.84 -4.83 -6.02
N LEU A 329 -8.44 -5.48 -5.01
CA LEU A 329 -9.77 -5.15 -4.50
C LEU A 329 -9.65 -4.36 -3.21
N THR A 330 -10.14 -3.13 -3.22
CA THR A 330 -10.20 -2.24 -2.04
C THR A 330 -11.35 -1.24 -2.19
N ALA A 331 -11.69 -0.54 -1.11
CA ALA A 331 -12.69 0.53 -1.16
C ALA A 331 -12.26 1.63 -2.14
N SER A 332 -13.17 2.05 -3.00
CA SER A 332 -12.92 3.00 -4.11
C SER A 332 -14.22 3.38 -4.80
N ASP A 333 -14.17 4.39 -5.66
CA ASP A 333 -15.22 4.69 -6.64
C ASP A 333 -15.44 3.47 -7.56
N ASP A 334 -16.69 3.26 -7.97
CA ASP A 334 -17.08 2.19 -8.89
C ASP A 334 -18.17 2.66 -9.87
N PRO A 335 -18.58 1.81 -10.84
CA PRO A 335 -19.59 2.20 -11.80
C PRO A 335 -20.98 2.54 -11.21
N ASP A 336 -21.24 2.17 -9.96
CA ASP A 336 -22.51 2.38 -9.26
C ASP A 336 -22.39 3.44 -8.13
N GLY A 337 -21.21 4.03 -7.95
CA GLY A 337 -20.92 5.06 -6.95
C GLY A 337 -19.59 4.79 -6.26
N TYR A 338 -19.66 4.26 -5.04
CA TYR A 338 -18.52 3.91 -4.19
C TYR A 338 -18.84 2.65 -3.40
N ALA A 339 -17.91 1.72 -3.32
CA ALA A 339 -18.10 0.48 -2.55
C ALA A 339 -16.80 0.00 -1.91
N ALA A 340 -16.93 -0.65 -0.76
CA ALA A 340 -15.82 -1.31 -0.07
C ALA A 340 -15.49 -2.66 -0.74
N HIS A 341 -14.82 -2.63 -1.89
CA HIS A 341 -14.49 -3.87 -2.61
C HIS A 341 -13.50 -4.73 -1.82
N SER A 342 -13.74 -6.03 -1.88
CA SER A 342 -12.91 -7.07 -1.30
C SER A 342 -13.21 -8.38 -2.00
N PRO A 343 -12.45 -9.47 -1.77
CA PRO A 343 -12.85 -10.79 -2.27
C PRO A 343 -14.26 -11.24 -1.87
N ALA A 344 -14.81 -10.72 -0.77
CA ALA A 344 -16.18 -11.00 -0.33
C ALA A 344 -17.24 -10.03 -0.90
N ASN A 345 -16.81 -8.97 -1.58
CA ASN A 345 -17.66 -7.95 -2.19
C ASN A 345 -17.01 -7.48 -3.51
N ASP A 346 -17.19 -8.25 -4.58
CA ASP A 346 -16.50 -8.08 -5.86
C ASP A 346 -17.50 -7.88 -7.02
N ASN A 347 -17.33 -6.78 -7.76
CA ASN A 347 -18.08 -6.44 -8.97
C ASN A 347 -17.18 -6.30 -10.23
N GLY A 348 -15.91 -6.72 -10.14
CA GLY A 348 -14.93 -6.60 -11.22
C GLY A 348 -14.14 -5.29 -11.23
N THR A 349 -14.30 -4.42 -10.24
CA THR A 349 -13.62 -3.13 -10.14
C THR A 349 -12.25 -3.29 -9.47
N VAL A 350 -11.18 -2.90 -10.18
CA VAL A 350 -9.81 -2.84 -9.67
C VAL A 350 -9.46 -1.41 -9.31
N ALA A 351 -9.00 -1.20 -8.09
CA ALA A 351 -8.45 0.08 -7.65
C ALA A 351 -6.91 -0.03 -7.55
N PRO A 352 -6.14 0.82 -8.27
CA PRO A 352 -4.69 0.71 -8.29
C PRO A 352 -4.03 0.80 -6.91
N THR A 353 -4.62 1.56 -5.98
CA THR A 353 -4.08 1.72 -4.63
C THR A 353 -3.99 0.38 -3.87
N ALA A 354 -4.84 -0.60 -4.18
CA ALA A 354 -4.75 -1.93 -3.58
C ALA A 354 -3.40 -2.59 -3.88
N ALA A 355 -3.06 -2.75 -5.16
CA ALA A 355 -1.81 -3.40 -5.55
C ALA A 355 -0.60 -2.50 -5.27
N LEU A 356 -0.70 -1.19 -5.55
CA LEU A 356 0.42 -0.26 -5.40
C LEU A 356 0.71 0.07 -3.93
N GLY A 357 -0.31 0.17 -3.07
CA GLY A 357 -0.15 0.28 -1.61
C GLY A 357 0.52 -0.96 -1.00
N SER A 358 0.48 -2.10 -1.69
CA SER A 358 1.14 -3.35 -1.27
C SER A 358 2.55 -3.55 -1.83
N PHE A 359 3.19 -2.55 -2.43
CA PHE A 359 4.56 -2.66 -2.96
C PHE A 359 5.58 -3.24 -1.97
N PRO A 360 5.59 -2.85 -0.67
CA PRO A 360 6.54 -3.45 0.27
C PRO A 360 6.33 -4.94 0.49
N TYR A 361 5.11 -5.44 0.31
CA TYR A 361 4.76 -6.84 0.54
C TYR A 361 4.99 -7.70 -0.71
N THR A 362 4.58 -7.20 -1.88
CA THR A 362 4.58 -7.96 -3.14
C THR A 362 5.15 -7.17 -4.32
N PRO A 363 6.41 -6.72 -4.26
CA PRO A 363 6.95 -5.73 -5.21
C PRO A 363 6.88 -6.18 -6.67
N TYR A 364 7.16 -7.46 -6.96
CA TYR A 364 7.04 -7.99 -8.32
C TYR A 364 5.60 -7.94 -8.83
N TYR A 365 4.63 -8.47 -8.08
CA TYR A 365 3.22 -8.49 -8.51
C TYR A 365 2.61 -7.08 -8.60
N SER A 366 2.98 -6.18 -7.68
CA SER A 366 2.56 -4.78 -7.72
C SER A 366 3.16 -4.06 -8.92
N MET A 367 4.40 -4.36 -9.30
CA MET A 367 5.04 -3.82 -10.51
C MET A 367 4.36 -4.30 -11.79
N GLN A 368 3.89 -5.55 -11.85
CA GLN A 368 3.10 -6.04 -12.99
C GLN A 368 1.82 -5.22 -13.18
N VAL A 369 1.08 -4.96 -12.10
CA VAL A 369 -0.14 -4.13 -12.14
C VAL A 369 0.21 -2.72 -12.59
N LEU A 370 1.22 -2.10 -11.98
CA LEU A 370 1.62 -0.75 -12.33
C LEU A 370 1.97 -0.61 -13.82
N ARG A 371 2.78 -1.53 -14.36
CA ARG A 371 3.15 -1.55 -15.78
C ARG A 371 1.94 -1.69 -16.68
N ASN A 372 0.98 -2.55 -16.36
CA ASN A 372 -0.23 -2.67 -17.15
C ASN A 372 -1.08 -1.39 -17.11
N MET A 373 -1.17 -0.72 -15.96
CA MET A 373 -1.90 0.55 -15.86
C MET A 373 -1.24 1.67 -16.70
N TYR A 374 0.10 1.73 -16.71
CA TYR A 374 0.86 2.78 -17.42
C TYR A 374 1.17 2.49 -18.89
N ASN A 375 1.27 1.22 -19.28
CA ASN A 375 1.60 0.84 -20.66
C ASN A 375 0.36 0.35 -21.41
N GLY A 376 -0.49 -0.46 -20.76
CA GLY A 376 -1.68 -1.05 -21.37
C GLY A 376 -2.92 -0.16 -21.28
N LEU A 377 -3.09 0.57 -20.18
CA LEU A 377 -4.30 1.35 -19.88
C LEU A 377 -4.06 2.86 -19.77
N ARG A 378 -2.89 3.36 -20.22
CA ARG A 378 -2.45 4.74 -19.99
C ARG A 378 -3.51 5.80 -20.29
N SER A 379 -4.12 5.71 -21.47
CA SER A 379 -5.10 6.68 -21.96
C SER A 379 -6.39 6.73 -21.14
N ARG A 380 -6.66 5.70 -20.34
CA ARG A 380 -7.82 5.61 -19.45
C ARG A 380 -7.42 5.97 -18.01
N MET A 381 -6.37 5.33 -17.51
CA MET A 381 -6.03 5.33 -16.09
C MET A 381 -5.11 6.46 -15.67
N VAL A 382 -4.21 6.94 -16.52
CA VAL A 382 -3.25 7.97 -16.12
C VAL A 382 -3.88 9.36 -16.33
N GLY A 383 -4.12 10.06 -15.22
CA GLY A 383 -4.63 11.42 -15.18
C GLY A 383 -3.56 12.44 -14.74
N GLN A 384 -4.00 13.66 -14.46
CA GLN A 384 -3.12 14.77 -14.06
C GLN A 384 -2.35 14.49 -12.76
N TYR A 385 -2.97 13.78 -11.83
CA TYR A 385 -2.41 13.48 -10.50
C TYR A 385 -2.06 12.00 -10.33
N GLY A 386 -1.54 11.38 -11.40
CA GLY A 386 -1.24 9.95 -11.44
C GLY A 386 -2.46 9.11 -11.80
N LEU A 387 -2.49 7.86 -11.32
CA LEU A 387 -3.56 6.92 -11.65
C LEU A 387 -4.90 7.38 -11.06
N ARG A 388 -5.97 7.32 -11.86
CA ARG A 388 -7.35 7.49 -11.42
C ARG A 388 -7.75 6.37 -10.47
N ASP A 389 -8.81 6.62 -9.71
CA ASP A 389 -9.20 5.81 -8.55
C ASP A 389 -9.43 4.32 -8.85
N ALA A 390 -10.13 4.01 -9.94
CA ALA A 390 -10.51 2.63 -10.25
C ALA A 390 -10.82 2.37 -11.73
N HIS A 391 -10.77 1.09 -12.11
CA HIS A 391 -11.15 0.58 -13.42
C HIS A 391 -12.00 -0.68 -13.32
N ASN A 392 -13.11 -0.73 -14.05
CA ASN A 392 -13.89 -1.94 -14.26
C ASN A 392 -13.86 -2.33 -15.74
N LYS A 393 -13.09 -3.38 -16.05
CA LYS A 393 -12.90 -3.87 -17.43
C LYS A 393 -14.20 -4.43 -18.01
N ALA A 394 -14.94 -5.22 -17.22
CA ALA A 394 -16.18 -5.87 -17.65
C ALA A 394 -17.28 -4.89 -18.04
N ARG A 395 -17.32 -3.73 -17.37
CA ARG A 395 -18.30 -2.65 -17.60
C ARG A 395 -17.74 -1.51 -18.46
N ASN A 396 -16.50 -1.63 -18.94
CA ASN A 396 -15.80 -0.59 -19.70
C ASN A 396 -15.88 0.79 -19.02
N TRP A 397 -15.63 0.82 -17.72
CA TRP A 397 -15.75 2.02 -16.88
C TRP A 397 -14.41 2.34 -16.22
N THR A 398 -14.10 3.62 -16.09
CA THR A 398 -12.94 4.13 -15.38
C THR A 398 -13.41 5.30 -14.52
N ALA A 399 -12.99 5.34 -13.26
CA ALA A 399 -13.27 6.45 -12.36
C ALA A 399 -12.82 7.76 -13.01
N THR A 400 -13.56 8.84 -12.78
CA THR A 400 -13.13 10.15 -13.29
C THR A 400 -12.24 10.90 -12.30
N ASP A 401 -12.36 10.57 -11.01
CA ASP A 401 -11.70 11.25 -9.91
C ASP A 401 -10.41 10.55 -9.43
N HIS A 402 -9.70 11.28 -8.58
CA HIS A 402 -8.64 10.85 -7.68
C HIS A 402 -9.12 11.11 -6.24
N LEU A 403 -8.90 10.16 -5.32
CA LEU A 403 -9.25 10.31 -3.90
C LEU A 403 -7.99 10.42 -3.03
N ALA A 404 -7.99 11.30 -2.03
CA ALA A 404 -6.82 11.49 -1.16
C ALA A 404 -6.39 10.19 -0.47
N ILE A 405 -7.37 9.43 0.02
CA ILE A 405 -7.14 8.19 0.77
C ILE A 405 -6.58 7.07 -0.10
N ASP A 406 -6.75 7.15 -1.42
CA ASP A 406 -6.23 6.15 -2.37
C ASP A 406 -4.88 6.62 -2.96
N GLN A 407 -4.70 7.91 -3.24
CA GLN A 407 -3.44 8.45 -3.75
C GLN A 407 -2.32 8.45 -2.70
N GLY A 408 -2.65 8.71 -1.44
CA GLY A 408 -1.70 8.84 -0.35
C GLY A 408 -0.85 7.57 -0.12
N PRO A 409 -1.50 6.41 0.10
CA PRO A 409 -0.81 5.14 0.25
C PRO A 409 0.08 4.76 -0.93
N ILE A 410 -0.28 5.13 -2.17
CA ILE A 410 0.56 4.87 -3.34
C ILE A 410 1.92 5.55 -3.17
N VAL A 411 1.95 6.85 -2.84
CA VAL A 411 3.22 7.59 -2.66
C VAL A 411 4.02 7.02 -1.49
N VAL A 412 3.35 6.82 -0.35
CA VAL A 412 4.00 6.48 0.92
C VAL A 412 4.52 5.05 0.93
N MET A 413 3.73 4.07 0.48
CA MET A 413 4.14 2.66 0.49
C MET A 413 5.18 2.37 -0.58
N LEU A 414 5.13 3.05 -1.73
CA LEU A 414 6.24 3.02 -2.70
C LEU A 414 7.53 3.54 -2.07
N GLU A 415 7.46 4.63 -1.29
CA GLU A 415 8.67 5.15 -0.64
C GLU A 415 9.18 4.22 0.47
N ASN A 416 8.29 3.63 1.27
CA ASN A 416 8.67 2.63 2.27
C ASN A 416 9.32 1.39 1.63
N TYR A 417 8.83 0.94 0.47
CA TYR A 417 9.51 -0.12 -0.30
C TYR A 417 10.91 0.31 -0.75
N ARG A 418 11.05 1.52 -1.31
CA ARG A 418 12.30 1.98 -1.93
C ARG A 418 13.40 2.34 -0.92
N SER A 419 13.04 2.92 0.22
CA SER A 419 14.00 3.47 1.20
C SER A 419 13.65 3.18 2.66
N GLY A 420 12.41 2.78 2.96
CA GLY A 420 11.93 2.63 4.34
C GLY A 420 11.79 3.95 5.09
N LEU A 421 11.75 5.10 4.40
CA LEU A 421 11.82 6.43 5.00
C LEU A 421 10.79 6.64 6.12
N LEU A 422 9.50 6.47 5.85
CA LEU A 422 8.43 6.84 6.79
C LEU A 422 8.41 5.92 8.00
N TRP A 423 8.62 4.62 7.77
CA TRP A 423 8.86 3.63 8.84
C TRP A 423 10.03 4.03 9.74
N SER A 424 11.18 4.38 9.16
CA SER A 424 12.37 4.75 9.91
C SER A 424 12.19 6.00 10.79
N LEU A 425 11.36 6.94 10.34
CA LEU A 425 11.06 8.17 11.08
C LEU A 425 10.13 7.89 12.26
N PHE A 426 9.05 7.15 12.02
CA PHE A 426 8.04 6.91 13.04
C PHE A 426 8.52 5.94 14.12
N THR A 427 9.32 4.93 13.76
CA THR A 427 9.95 4.01 14.74
C THR A 427 10.83 4.75 15.76
N LYS A 428 11.40 5.90 15.40
CA LYS A 428 12.25 6.70 16.30
C LYS A 428 11.46 7.51 17.34
N LEU A 429 10.14 7.58 17.25
CA LEU A 429 9.31 8.33 18.19
C LEU A 429 9.14 7.57 19.53
N PRO A 430 9.69 8.08 20.65
CA PRO A 430 9.68 7.37 21.93
C PRO A 430 8.27 7.17 22.50
N GLU A 431 7.34 8.12 22.28
CA GLU A 431 5.96 7.98 22.76
C GLU A 431 5.21 6.85 22.05
N VAL A 432 5.49 6.64 20.75
CA VAL A 432 4.90 5.55 19.96
C VAL A 432 5.42 4.21 20.47
N GLN A 433 6.72 4.08 20.69
CA GLN A 433 7.31 2.85 21.27
C GLN A 433 6.72 2.55 22.64
N THR A 434 6.50 3.59 23.46
CA THR A 434 5.82 3.46 24.75
C THR A 434 4.38 2.98 24.59
N GLY A 435 3.62 3.56 23.66
CA GLY A 435 2.24 3.15 23.36
C GLY A 435 2.15 1.69 22.87
N LEU A 436 3.01 1.30 21.94
CA LEU A 436 3.13 -0.08 21.46
C LEU A 436 3.39 -1.06 22.62
N SER A 437 4.37 -0.76 23.46
CA SER A 437 4.70 -1.61 24.61
C SER A 437 3.53 -1.72 25.61
N LYS A 438 2.83 -0.62 25.92
CA LYS A 438 1.64 -0.63 26.80
C LYS A 438 0.53 -1.55 26.27
N LEU A 439 0.39 -1.66 24.95
CA LEU A 439 -0.62 -2.50 24.32
C LEU A 439 -0.15 -3.96 24.11
N GLY A 440 1.08 -4.29 24.52
CA GLY A 440 1.63 -5.64 24.42
C GLY A 440 2.28 -5.98 23.07
N PHE A 441 2.49 -4.98 22.21
CA PHE A 441 3.28 -5.16 20.99
C PHE A 441 4.77 -5.30 21.32
N ARG A 442 5.46 -6.08 20.51
CA ARG A 442 6.89 -6.36 20.61
C ARG A 442 7.50 -6.52 19.22
N GLN A 443 8.83 -6.44 19.19
CA GLN A 443 9.60 -6.83 18.02
C GLN A 443 9.41 -8.33 17.75
N PRO A 444 9.21 -8.76 16.50
CA PRO A 444 9.11 -10.16 16.15
C PRO A 444 10.36 -10.94 16.54
N THR A 445 10.17 -12.16 17.03
CA THR A 445 11.27 -13.14 17.12
C THR A 445 11.21 -14.02 15.89
N TYR A 446 12.12 -13.79 14.94
CA TYR A 446 12.15 -14.57 13.71
C TYR A 446 12.83 -15.93 13.92
N GLU A 447 12.19 -16.98 13.42
CA GLU A 447 12.87 -18.26 13.23
C GLU A 447 13.94 -18.13 12.14
N THR A 448 15.01 -18.92 12.25
CA THR A 448 16.08 -18.97 11.23
C THR A 448 15.48 -19.32 9.87
N GLY A 449 15.78 -18.52 8.84
CA GLY A 449 15.24 -18.71 7.49
C GLY A 449 14.87 -17.39 6.80
N PHE A 450 13.73 -17.38 6.11
CA PHE A 450 13.30 -16.28 5.23
C PHE A 450 11.91 -15.77 5.64
N PRO A 451 11.79 -15.06 6.78
CA PRO A 451 10.49 -14.81 7.42
C PRO A 451 9.66 -13.70 6.76
N LEU A 452 10.24 -12.89 5.88
CA LEU A 452 9.56 -11.74 5.27
C LEU A 452 8.97 -12.02 3.88
N VAL A 453 8.97 -13.27 3.45
CA VAL A 453 8.46 -13.67 2.13
C VAL A 453 7.49 -14.84 2.25
N THR A 454 6.65 -15.02 1.25
CA THR A 454 5.72 -16.15 1.18
C THR A 454 5.65 -16.61 -0.28
N PRO A 455 5.88 -17.91 -0.55
CA PRO A 455 5.80 -18.43 -1.91
C PRO A 455 4.39 -18.27 -2.52
N ASP A 456 4.31 -18.00 -3.83
CA ASP A 456 3.04 -18.11 -4.57
C ASP A 456 2.62 -19.58 -4.59
N ILE A 457 1.41 -19.85 -4.10
CA ILE A 457 0.82 -21.19 -3.99
C ILE A 457 0.78 -21.97 -5.32
N ARG A 458 0.78 -21.29 -6.48
CA ARG A 458 0.69 -21.92 -7.80
C ARG A 458 2.06 -22.37 -8.30
N THR A 459 3.12 -21.64 -7.95
CA THR A 459 4.49 -21.87 -8.43
C THR A 459 5.41 -22.47 -7.37
N ASN A 460 5.00 -22.40 -6.10
CA ASN A 460 5.80 -22.71 -4.92
C ASN A 460 7.16 -21.98 -4.91
N GLN A 461 7.17 -20.74 -5.41
CA GLN A 461 8.34 -19.88 -5.54
C GLN A 461 8.06 -18.50 -4.98
N VAL A 462 9.11 -17.82 -4.51
CA VAL A 462 9.08 -16.39 -4.22
C VAL A 462 9.56 -15.63 -5.45
N ASP A 463 8.70 -14.77 -5.98
CA ASP A 463 9.04 -13.90 -7.10
C ASP A 463 9.71 -12.61 -6.59
N LEU A 464 10.99 -12.42 -6.92
CA LEU A 464 11.76 -11.24 -6.55
C LEU A 464 11.89 -10.29 -7.73
N LEU A 465 11.48 -9.04 -7.51
CA LEU A 465 11.77 -7.94 -8.41
C LEU A 465 13.19 -7.46 -8.16
N ARG A 466 13.98 -7.26 -9.22
CA ARG A 466 15.23 -6.51 -9.11
C ARG A 466 14.95 -5.11 -8.59
N HIS A 467 15.48 -4.79 -7.41
CA HIS A 467 15.15 -3.57 -6.70
C HIS A 467 15.49 -2.35 -7.55
N PRO A 468 14.51 -1.51 -7.93
CA PRO A 468 14.72 -0.42 -8.88
C PRO A 468 15.82 0.55 -8.45
N ASP A 469 15.90 0.82 -7.13
CA ASP A 469 16.90 1.76 -6.58
C ASP A 469 18.30 1.17 -6.32
N LYS A 470 18.42 -0.15 -6.16
CA LYS A 470 19.68 -0.82 -5.76
C LYS A 470 20.29 -1.66 -6.88
N ASP A 471 19.53 -1.86 -7.96
CA ASP A 471 19.88 -2.70 -9.10
C ASP A 471 20.29 -4.13 -8.68
N ASN A 472 19.61 -4.67 -7.68
CA ASN A 472 19.96 -5.94 -7.04
C ASN A 472 18.72 -6.67 -6.54
N TYR A 473 18.81 -7.99 -6.39
CA TYR A 473 17.80 -8.77 -5.69
C TYR A 473 18.10 -8.76 -4.20
N LEU A 474 17.15 -8.28 -3.40
CA LEU A 474 17.28 -8.16 -1.95
C LEU A 474 16.45 -9.25 -1.28
N MET A 475 17.01 -9.86 -0.23
CA MET A 475 16.33 -10.86 0.58
C MET A 475 16.65 -10.63 2.05
N ASP A 476 15.62 -10.57 2.88
CA ASP A 476 15.79 -10.54 4.33
C ASP A 476 15.94 -11.97 4.87
N VAL A 477 17.06 -12.21 5.55
CA VAL A 477 17.43 -13.51 6.12
C VAL A 477 17.51 -13.39 7.63
N ALA A 478 16.80 -14.26 8.34
CA ALA A 478 16.80 -14.28 9.79
C ALA A 478 17.69 -15.39 10.35
N THR A 479 18.33 -15.09 11.47
CA THR A 479 19.06 -16.02 12.32
C THR A 479 18.49 -15.91 13.73
N LYS A 480 18.05 -17.03 14.30
CA LYS A 480 17.44 -17.04 15.64
C LYS A 480 18.47 -17.12 16.77
N GLU A 481 19.61 -17.74 16.52
CA GLU A 481 20.64 -18.00 17.50
C GLU A 481 22.00 -17.50 17.00
N SER A 482 22.92 -17.22 17.92
CA SER A 482 24.29 -16.92 17.54
C SER A 482 24.98 -18.19 17.03
N GLY A 483 25.60 -18.13 15.86
CA GLY A 483 26.19 -19.30 15.24
C GLY A 483 26.99 -18.97 13.99
N SER A 484 27.56 -20.01 13.37
CA SER A 484 28.19 -19.89 12.05
C SER A 484 27.20 -20.31 10.97
N TYR A 485 26.95 -19.44 10.02
CA TYR A 485 25.96 -19.63 8.97
C TYR A 485 26.60 -19.58 7.59
N THR A 486 26.11 -20.42 6.68
CA THR A 486 26.48 -20.40 5.26
C THR A 486 25.23 -20.15 4.44
N LEU A 487 25.27 -19.16 3.55
CA LEU A 487 24.16 -18.80 2.67
C LEU A 487 24.63 -18.94 1.22
N LYS A 488 23.98 -19.80 0.46
CA LYS A 488 24.34 -20.11 -0.93
C LYS A 488 23.18 -19.83 -1.87
N LEU A 489 23.52 -19.33 -3.04
CA LEU A 489 22.61 -19.24 -4.18
C LEU A 489 23.00 -20.30 -5.20
N LEU A 490 22.04 -21.14 -5.55
CA LEU A 490 22.18 -22.22 -6.53
C LEU A 490 21.24 -21.97 -7.72
N LYS A 491 21.57 -22.53 -8.88
CA LYS A 491 20.61 -22.72 -9.98
C LYS A 491 19.58 -23.79 -9.61
N GLU A 492 18.50 -23.88 -10.39
CA GLU A 492 17.46 -24.92 -10.22
C GLU A 492 18.03 -26.34 -10.30
N ASP A 493 19.09 -26.57 -11.09
CA ASP A 493 19.78 -27.86 -11.21
C ASP A 493 20.76 -28.18 -10.04
N GLY A 494 20.87 -27.29 -9.06
CA GLY A 494 21.76 -27.43 -7.90
C GLY A 494 23.18 -26.90 -8.10
N THR A 495 23.53 -26.40 -9.30
CA THR A 495 24.84 -25.78 -9.55
C THR A 495 25.00 -24.54 -8.67
N GLU A 496 26.09 -24.47 -7.92
CA GLU A 496 26.40 -23.28 -7.10
C GLU A 496 26.70 -22.07 -7.99
N VAL A 497 25.93 -21.00 -7.79
CA VAL A 497 26.16 -19.71 -8.45
C VAL A 497 27.10 -18.88 -7.59
N LYS A 498 26.83 -18.82 -6.27
CA LYS A 498 27.53 -17.96 -5.34
C LYS A 498 27.36 -18.43 -3.90
N THR A 499 28.43 -18.37 -3.12
CA THR A 499 28.36 -18.39 -1.65
C THR A 499 28.36 -16.95 -1.15
N ILE A 500 27.27 -16.54 -0.50
CA ILE A 500 27.03 -15.17 -0.02
C ILE A 500 27.56 -15.00 1.40
N TRP A 501 27.26 -15.95 2.28
CA TRP A 501 27.91 -16.07 3.59
C TRP A 501 28.69 -17.37 3.61
N ASN A 502 29.97 -17.31 4.00
CA ASN A 502 30.83 -18.50 4.10
C ASN A 502 31.23 -18.74 5.56
N ASN A 503 30.45 -19.59 6.25
CA ASN A 503 30.65 -19.88 7.67
C ASN A 503 30.80 -18.60 8.53
N GLU A 504 29.99 -17.58 8.24
CA GLU A 504 30.05 -16.29 8.91
C GLU A 504 29.41 -16.37 10.30
N SER A 505 30.04 -15.74 11.29
CA SER A 505 29.46 -15.61 12.62
C SER A 505 28.33 -14.57 12.59
N LYS A 506 27.10 -15.01 12.84
CA LYS A 506 25.91 -14.15 12.97
C LYS A 506 25.36 -14.23 14.38
N GLY A 507 24.76 -13.14 14.85
CA GLY A 507 23.93 -13.10 16.06
C GLY A 507 22.44 -13.27 15.73
N PRO A 508 21.56 -13.32 16.74
CA PRO A 508 20.12 -13.29 16.50
C PRO A 508 19.70 -11.98 15.83
N GLY A 509 18.90 -12.05 14.77
CA GLY A 509 18.42 -10.86 14.07
C GLY A 509 17.94 -11.12 12.65
N LEU A 510 17.65 -10.02 11.97
CA LEU A 510 17.27 -9.99 10.56
C LEU A 510 18.33 -9.18 9.80
N GLU A 511 18.87 -9.76 8.73
CA GLU A 511 19.86 -9.12 7.86
C GLU A 511 19.34 -9.09 6.41
N GLN A 512 19.32 -7.90 5.80
CA GLN A 512 19.03 -7.78 4.38
C GLN A 512 20.27 -8.09 3.55
N VAL A 513 20.15 -9.06 2.65
CA VAL A 513 21.23 -9.58 1.83
C VAL A 513 21.00 -9.22 0.37
N ALA A 514 22.06 -8.74 -0.28
CA ALA A 514 22.08 -8.51 -1.72
C ALA A 514 22.58 -9.76 -2.45
N LEU A 515 21.75 -10.38 -3.30
CA LEU A 515 22.09 -11.64 -3.95
C LEU A 515 23.13 -11.44 -5.07
N GLY A 516 23.03 -10.35 -5.83
CA GLY A 516 23.96 -10.00 -6.91
C GLY A 516 23.30 -9.18 -8.02
N GLN A 517 24.02 -8.17 -8.52
CA GLN A 517 23.59 -7.38 -9.69
C GLN A 517 23.82 -8.16 -10.99
N GLU A 518 24.81 -9.06 -10.98
CA GLU A 518 25.23 -9.92 -12.07
C GLU A 518 24.23 -11.03 -12.43
N LEU A 519 23.27 -11.32 -11.54
CA LEU A 519 22.33 -12.43 -11.72
C LEU A 519 21.38 -12.14 -12.88
N ALA A 520 21.18 -13.10 -13.79
CA ALA A 520 20.16 -12.97 -14.82
C ALA A 520 18.77 -13.36 -14.26
N PRO A 521 17.66 -12.82 -14.81
CA PRO A 521 16.33 -13.33 -14.53
C PRO A 521 16.24 -14.85 -14.74
N GLY A 522 15.48 -15.54 -13.91
CA GLY A 522 15.38 -17.00 -13.95
C GLY A 522 15.14 -17.63 -12.58
N LYS A 523 15.18 -18.96 -12.55
CA LYS A 523 14.92 -19.74 -11.34
C LYS A 523 16.19 -20.09 -10.58
N TYR A 524 16.14 -19.90 -9.27
CA TYR A 524 17.25 -20.14 -8.36
C TYR A 524 16.75 -20.81 -7.08
N LYS A 525 17.69 -21.34 -6.31
CA LYS A 525 17.45 -21.85 -4.96
C LYS A 525 18.39 -21.15 -3.98
N LEU A 526 17.83 -20.57 -2.94
CA LEU A 526 18.57 -19.99 -1.83
C LEU A 526 18.63 -21.02 -0.70
N VAL A 527 19.83 -21.30 -0.20
CA VAL A 527 20.09 -22.32 0.84
C VAL A 527 20.83 -21.69 2.00
N LEU A 528 20.19 -21.57 3.15
CA LEU A 528 20.80 -21.17 4.41
C LEU A 528 21.14 -22.42 5.22
N GLN A 529 22.34 -22.51 5.78
CA GLN A 529 22.83 -23.67 6.52
C GLN A 529 23.44 -23.24 7.86
N ALA A 530 23.19 -24.04 8.89
CA ALA A 530 23.82 -23.95 10.21
C ALA A 530 24.12 -25.37 10.71
N GLY A 531 25.39 -25.77 10.70
CA GLY A 531 25.78 -27.16 10.99
C GLY A 531 25.12 -28.15 10.03
N ALA A 532 24.31 -29.08 10.56
CA ALA A 532 23.58 -30.08 9.76
C ALA A 532 22.17 -29.63 9.32
N THR A 533 21.70 -28.47 9.78
CA THR A 533 20.36 -27.95 9.47
C THR A 533 20.41 -27.04 8.26
N SER A 534 19.43 -27.17 7.36
CA SER A 534 19.29 -26.31 6.18
C SER A 534 17.87 -25.78 6.01
N TRP A 535 17.76 -24.53 5.57
CA TRP A 535 16.52 -23.90 5.12
C TRP A 535 16.66 -23.53 3.65
N GLU A 536 15.70 -23.96 2.83
CA GLU A 536 15.73 -23.75 1.39
C GLU A 536 14.54 -22.89 0.94
N LEU A 537 14.77 -22.04 -0.06
CA LEU A 537 13.73 -21.22 -0.68
C LEU A 537 13.91 -21.21 -2.19
N MET A 538 12.85 -21.54 -2.92
CA MET A 538 12.83 -21.44 -4.38
C MET A 538 12.50 -20.00 -4.78
N LEU A 539 13.34 -19.44 -5.66
CA LEU A 539 13.24 -18.06 -6.13
C LEU A 539 12.99 -18.03 -7.64
N SER A 540 12.17 -17.08 -8.06
CA SER A 540 12.05 -16.64 -9.43
C SER A 540 12.48 -15.18 -9.50
N LEU A 541 13.61 -14.92 -10.16
CA LEU A 541 14.18 -13.58 -10.28
C LEU A 541 13.67 -12.91 -11.55
N HIS A 542 13.16 -11.68 -11.41
CA HIS A 542 12.56 -10.89 -12.48
C HIS A 542 13.27 -9.57 -12.74
#